data_AF-A0A812FA06-F1
#
_entry.id   AF-A0A812FA06-F1
#
_cell.length_a   1.000
_cell.length_b   1.000
_cell.length_c   1.000
_cell.angle_alpha   90.00
_cell.angle_beta   90.00
_cell.angle_gamma   90.00
#
_symmetry.space_group_name_H-M   'P 1'
#
loop_
_entity.id
_entity.type
_entity.pdbx_description
1 polymer ?
#
loop_
_entity_poly.entity_id
_entity_poly.type
_entity_poly.pdbx_seq_one_letter_code
_entity_poly.pdbx_strand_id
1 'polypeptide(L)'
;MEFFAEKAKKATFVCEGYPETFSRARKGSVVYCDPPYAPLSNTANFTSYAGNGFTLDDQAALADIAERAATERGIPVLISNHDTTLTRRLYHGAELNVVKVKRTISRNGSGRNKVDELLALFRASNADKSNS
;
A
#
# COMPACT_ATOMS: atom_id res chain seq x y z
N MET A 1 -8.37 23.45 -12.84
CA MET A 1 -8.68 23.48 -11.39
C MET A 1 -10.11 23.01 -11.07
N GLU A 2 -11.07 23.15 -12.00
CA GLU A 2 -12.48 22.79 -11.76
C GLU A 2 -12.72 21.31 -11.41
N PHE A 3 -11.99 20.37 -12.03
CA PHE A 3 -12.18 18.93 -11.77
C PHE A 3 -11.80 18.49 -10.35
N PHE A 4 -10.76 19.10 -9.75
CA PHE A 4 -10.39 18.83 -8.36
C PHE A 4 -11.41 19.43 -7.39
N ALA A 5 -11.84 20.67 -7.65
CA ALA A 5 -12.80 21.39 -6.80
C ALA A 5 -14.14 20.66 -6.69
N GLU A 6 -14.66 20.11 -7.79
CA GLU A 6 -15.92 19.35 -7.77
C GLU A 6 -15.80 18.01 -7.01
N LYS A 7 -14.67 17.30 -7.15
CA LYS A 7 -14.44 16.04 -6.41
C LYS A 7 -14.16 16.27 -4.93
N ALA A 8 -13.43 17.34 -4.60
CA ALA A 8 -13.07 17.69 -3.23
C ALA A 8 -14.30 17.94 -2.34
N LYS A 9 -15.43 18.38 -2.91
CA LYS A 9 -16.71 18.52 -2.17
C LYS A 9 -17.20 17.22 -1.52
N LYS A 10 -16.75 16.06 -1.99
CA LYS A 10 -17.09 14.73 -1.45
C LYS A 10 -15.95 14.12 -0.63
N ALA A 11 -14.87 14.86 -0.38
CA ALA A 11 -13.69 14.39 0.31
C ALA A 11 -13.49 15.16 1.63
N THR A 12 -13.09 14.43 2.66
CA THR A 12 -12.58 15.03 3.90
C THR A 12 -11.08 14.84 3.92
N PHE A 13 -10.34 15.94 4.03
CA PHE A 13 -8.88 15.91 4.14
C PHE A 13 -8.49 15.95 5.61
N VAL A 14 -7.59 15.05 6.00
CA VAL A 14 -7.05 14.96 7.35
C VAL A 14 -5.52 14.92 7.27
N CYS A 15 -4.85 15.47 8.28
CA CYS A 15 -3.40 15.40 8.44
C CYS A 15 -3.13 14.66 9.75
N GLU A 16 -2.97 13.34 9.65
CA GLU A 16 -2.74 12.44 10.77
C GLU A 16 -1.90 11.24 10.30
N GLY A 17 -1.38 10.46 11.26
CA GLY A 17 -0.66 9.23 10.93
C GLY A 17 -1.59 8.17 10.35
N TYR A 18 -1.01 7.24 9.60
CA TYR A 18 -1.78 6.14 9.01
C TYR A 18 -2.49 5.29 10.08
N PRO A 19 -1.91 4.96 11.26
CA PRO A 19 -2.63 4.17 12.27
C PRO A 19 -3.90 4.87 12.75
N GLU A 20 -3.85 6.18 12.95
CA GLU A 20 -4.99 7.00 13.35
C GLU A 20 -6.07 7.00 12.26
N THR A 21 -5.70 7.17 10.98
CA THR A 21 -6.65 7.09 9.87
C THR A 21 -7.31 5.71 9.77
N PHE A 22 -6.56 4.63 9.97
CA PHE A 22 -7.13 3.28 10.01
C PHE A 22 -8.14 3.12 11.14
N SER A 23 -7.94 3.75 12.29
CA SER A 23 -8.90 3.70 13.41
C SER A 23 -10.25 4.36 13.08
N ARG A 24 -10.26 5.36 12.17
CA ARG A 24 -11.48 6.05 11.74
C ARG A 24 -12.31 5.25 10.73
N ALA A 25 -11.69 4.33 9.99
CA ALA A 25 -12.38 3.52 8.99
C ALA A 25 -13.53 2.72 9.65
N ARG A 26 -14.67 2.60 8.99
CA ARG A 26 -15.83 1.87 9.54
C ARG A 26 -16.20 0.71 8.64
N LYS A 27 -17.06 -0.19 9.12
CA LYS A 27 -17.63 -1.26 8.29
C LYS A 27 -18.26 -0.63 7.04
N GLY A 28 -17.96 -1.18 5.87
CA GLY A 28 -18.36 -0.65 4.57
C GLY A 28 -17.36 0.32 3.94
N SER A 29 -16.30 0.72 4.65
CA SER A 29 -15.15 1.40 4.05
C SER A 29 -14.28 0.43 3.24
N VAL A 30 -13.53 0.98 2.30
CA VAL A 30 -12.41 0.33 1.62
C VAL A 30 -11.20 1.24 1.79
N VAL A 31 -10.04 0.69 2.11
CA VAL A 31 -8.81 1.47 2.32
C VAL A 31 -7.84 1.23 1.16
N TYR A 32 -7.25 2.31 0.66
CA TYR A 32 -6.16 2.28 -0.31
C TYR A 32 -4.93 2.92 0.31
N CYS A 33 -3.79 2.24 0.23
CA CYS A 33 -2.51 2.70 0.77
C CYS A 33 -1.48 2.79 -0.36
N ASP A 34 -0.86 3.96 -0.49
CA ASP A 34 0.28 4.20 -1.39
C ASP A 34 1.45 4.76 -0.55
N PRO A 35 2.09 3.91 0.29
CA PRO A 35 3.17 4.35 1.16
C PRO A 35 4.40 4.77 0.33
N PRO A 36 5.38 5.47 0.92
CA PRO A 36 6.69 5.62 0.29
C PRO A 36 7.24 4.23 -0.07
N TYR A 37 7.71 4.04 -1.31
CA TYR A 37 7.95 2.70 -1.84
C TYR A 37 9.15 2.05 -1.16
N ALA A 38 9.07 0.73 -0.96
CA ALA A 38 10.16 -0.04 -0.41
C ALA A 38 11.37 0.02 -1.37
N PRO A 39 12.59 0.12 -0.83
CA PRO A 39 13.78 0.22 -1.67
C PRO A 39 13.99 -1.04 -2.50
N LEU A 40 14.53 -0.85 -3.71
CA LEU A 40 14.67 -1.91 -4.70
C LEU A 40 15.67 -3.02 -4.33
N SER A 41 16.49 -2.80 -3.30
CA SER A 41 17.46 -3.80 -2.80
C SER A 41 17.79 -3.58 -1.33
N ASN A 42 18.11 -4.65 -0.61
CA ASN A 42 18.63 -4.58 0.77
C ASN A 42 19.92 -3.75 0.87
N THR A 43 20.73 -3.72 -0.19
CA THR A 43 21.97 -2.92 -0.23
C THR A 43 21.70 -1.43 -0.33
N ALA A 44 20.56 -1.01 -0.91
CA ALA A 44 20.15 0.40 -0.93
C ALA A 44 19.72 0.90 0.46
N ASN A 45 19.18 0.02 1.32
CA ASN A 45 18.90 0.33 2.73
C ASN A 45 20.17 0.58 3.54
N PHE A 46 21.26 -0.15 3.24
CA PHE A 46 22.50 -0.05 4.01
C PHE A 46 23.20 1.31 3.84
N THR A 47 22.88 2.05 2.78
CA THR A 47 23.41 3.39 2.51
C THR A 47 22.53 4.54 3.02
N SER A 48 21.29 4.29 3.47
CA SER A 48 20.45 5.33 4.06
C SER A 48 20.55 5.26 5.59
N TYR A 49 21.46 6.06 6.16
CA TYR A 49 21.38 6.40 7.57
C TYR A 49 19.98 6.94 7.87
N ALA A 50 19.27 6.26 8.77
CA ALA A 50 17.88 6.51 9.10
C ALA A 50 17.69 7.93 9.64
N GLY A 51 17.04 8.78 8.85
CA GLY A 51 16.57 10.10 9.27
C GLY A 51 15.20 10.37 8.67
N ASN A 52 14.16 10.39 9.52
CA ASN A 52 12.79 10.84 9.22
C ASN A 52 12.07 10.24 7.98
N GLY A 53 12.40 9.01 7.58
CA GLY A 53 11.74 8.32 6.46
C GLY A 53 10.82 7.18 6.91
N PHE A 54 9.93 6.74 6.00
CA PHE A 54 9.13 5.52 6.18
C PHE A 54 10.05 4.30 6.08
N THR A 55 10.25 3.62 7.20
CA THR A 55 11.22 2.54 7.36
C THR A 55 10.68 1.19 6.89
N LEU A 56 11.54 0.16 6.87
CA LEU A 56 11.08 -1.22 6.68
C LEU A 56 10.13 -1.69 7.79
N ASP A 57 10.34 -1.22 9.01
CA ASP A 57 9.47 -1.53 10.14
C ASP A 57 8.11 -0.87 9.95
N ASP A 58 8.06 0.34 9.39
CA ASP A 58 6.79 1.00 9.02
C ASP A 58 6.07 0.25 7.88
N GLN A 59 6.81 -0.30 6.91
CA GLN A 59 6.21 -1.16 5.87
C GLN A 59 5.58 -2.41 6.47
N ALA A 60 6.25 -3.04 7.44
CA ALA A 60 5.74 -4.21 8.14
C ALA A 60 4.53 -3.87 9.03
N ALA A 61 4.60 -2.76 9.77
CA ALA A 61 3.51 -2.29 10.61
C ALA A 61 2.26 -1.94 9.78
N LEU A 62 2.44 -1.32 8.61
CA LEU A 62 1.33 -1.06 7.68
C LEU A 62 0.69 -2.36 7.18
N ALA A 63 1.49 -3.39 6.86
CA ALA A 63 0.98 -4.69 6.44
C ALA A 63 0.15 -5.37 7.55
N ASP A 64 0.63 -5.36 8.80
CA ASP A 64 -0.08 -5.92 9.95
C ASP A 64 -1.40 -5.18 10.21
N ILE A 65 -1.38 -3.84 10.20
CA ILE A 65 -2.61 -3.03 10.36
C ILE A 65 -3.61 -3.33 9.24
N ALA A 66 -3.14 -3.48 7.99
CA ALA A 66 -3.99 -3.81 6.86
C ALA A 66 -4.62 -5.19 6.99
N GLU A 67 -3.84 -6.20 7.41
CA GLU A 67 -4.33 -7.55 7.65
C GLU A 67 -5.37 -7.59 8.77
N ARG A 68 -5.12 -6.93 9.91
CA ARG A 68 -6.08 -6.84 11.02
C ARG A 68 -7.34 -6.09 10.63
N ALA A 69 -7.22 -4.99 9.89
CA ALA A 69 -8.40 -4.27 9.39
C ALA A 69 -9.27 -5.17 8.50
N ALA A 70 -8.66 -6.00 7.66
CA ALA A 70 -9.38 -6.93 6.81
C ALA A 70 -9.98 -8.12 7.58
N THR A 71 -9.22 -8.72 8.49
CA THR A 71 -9.61 -9.95 9.18
C THR A 71 -10.54 -9.70 10.37
N GLU A 72 -10.25 -8.70 11.20
CA GLU A 72 -10.97 -8.41 12.44
C GLU A 72 -12.15 -7.47 12.23
N ARG A 73 -12.02 -6.51 11.30
CA ARG A 73 -13.03 -5.45 11.08
C ARG A 73 -13.80 -5.61 9.77
N GLY A 74 -13.41 -6.55 8.92
CA GLY A 74 -14.04 -6.78 7.62
C GLY A 74 -13.89 -5.60 6.65
N ILE A 75 -12.81 -4.82 6.80
CA ILE A 75 -12.52 -3.66 5.95
C ILE A 75 -11.43 -4.06 4.95
N PRO A 76 -11.73 -4.22 3.65
CA PRO A 76 -10.73 -4.59 2.67
C PRO A 76 -9.71 -3.47 2.48
N VAL A 77 -8.44 -3.86 2.31
CA VAL A 77 -7.31 -2.94 2.16
C VAL A 77 -6.51 -3.30 0.93
N LEU A 78 -6.23 -2.31 0.08
CA LEU A 78 -5.37 -2.44 -1.09
C LEU A 78 -4.10 -1.61 -0.89
N ILE A 79 -2.93 -2.23 -1.03
CA ILE A 79 -1.63 -1.56 -0.93
C ILE A 79 -0.90 -1.64 -2.27
N SER A 80 -0.38 -0.51 -2.76
CA SER A 80 0.55 -0.44 -3.90
C SER A 80 2.00 -0.34 -3.42
N ASN A 81 2.91 -1.07 -4.08
CA ASN A 81 4.36 -0.95 -3.84
C ASN A 81 5.16 -1.47 -5.05
N HIS A 82 6.50 -1.44 -4.98
CA HIS A 82 7.35 -2.15 -5.92
C HIS A 82 7.22 -3.67 -5.76
N ASP A 83 7.25 -4.41 -6.87
CA ASP A 83 7.34 -5.86 -6.86
C ASP A 83 8.77 -6.32 -6.54
N THR A 84 9.02 -6.58 -5.26
CA THR A 84 10.32 -7.05 -4.76
C THR A 84 10.11 -8.27 -3.86
N THR A 85 11.17 -9.05 -3.64
CA THR A 85 11.12 -10.16 -2.67
C THR A 85 10.73 -9.69 -1.27
N LEU A 86 11.12 -8.47 -0.88
CA LEU A 86 10.77 -7.88 0.41
C LEU A 86 9.27 -7.61 0.52
N THR A 87 8.70 -6.86 -0.43
CA THR A 87 7.27 -6.49 -0.40
C THR A 87 6.37 -7.70 -0.55
N ARG A 88 6.74 -8.69 -1.37
CA ARG A 88 6.04 -10.00 -1.43
C ARG A 88 6.04 -10.74 -0.09
N ARG A 89 7.15 -10.66 0.67
CA ARG A 89 7.24 -11.27 2.00
C ARG A 89 6.41 -10.50 3.03
N LEU A 90 6.44 -9.17 3.01
CA LEU A 90 5.66 -8.35 3.92
C LEU A 90 4.15 -8.52 3.71
N TYR A 91 3.71 -8.71 2.47
CA TYR A 91 2.29 -8.83 2.12
C TYR A 91 1.85 -10.28 1.88
N HIS A 92 2.49 -11.27 2.50
CA HIS A 92 2.25 -12.69 2.20
C HIS A 92 0.80 -13.16 2.47
N GLY A 93 0.05 -12.48 3.33
CA GLY A 93 -1.36 -12.78 3.63
C GLY A 93 -2.36 -12.16 2.64
N ALA A 94 -1.88 -11.35 1.70
CA ALA A 94 -2.70 -10.65 0.71
C ALA A 94 -2.78 -11.41 -0.62
N GLU A 95 -3.82 -11.11 -1.40
CA GLU A 95 -3.89 -11.48 -2.81
C GLU A 95 -2.98 -10.55 -3.62
N LEU A 96 -1.88 -11.11 -4.14
CA LEU A 96 -0.83 -10.35 -4.83
C LEU A 96 -1.05 -10.31 -6.34
N ASN A 97 -1.20 -9.10 -6.88
CA ASN A 97 -1.36 -8.85 -8.31
C ASN A 97 -0.19 -7.99 -8.82
N VAL A 98 0.48 -8.45 -9.89
CA VAL A 98 1.60 -7.72 -10.50
C VAL A 98 1.11 -6.91 -11.70
N VAL A 99 1.32 -5.61 -11.67
CA VAL A 99 1.07 -4.71 -12.79
C VAL A 99 2.38 -4.45 -13.51
N LYS A 100 2.49 -4.97 -14.73
CA LYS A 100 3.66 -4.76 -15.58
C LYS A 100 3.71 -3.32 -16.06
N VAL A 101 4.65 -2.54 -15.53
CA VAL A 101 4.82 -1.14 -15.94
C VAL A 101 5.62 -1.09 -17.25
N LYS A 102 4.95 -1.30 -18.39
CA LYS A 102 5.51 -0.97 -19.71
C LYS A 102 5.52 0.54 -19.86
N ARG A 103 6.69 1.19 -19.83
CA ARG A 103 6.79 2.56 -20.34
C ARG A 103 7.63 2.64 -21.62
N THR A 104 6.95 3.06 -22.66
CA THR A 104 7.44 3.52 -23.95
C THR A 104 8.27 4.80 -23.77
N ILE A 105 9.55 4.72 -24.15
CA ILE A 105 10.43 5.74 -24.76
C ILE A 105 10.71 7.10 -24.03
N SER A 106 11.99 7.24 -23.61
CA SER A 106 12.88 8.44 -23.55
C SER A 106 12.72 9.45 -22.37
N ARG A 107 13.75 10.10 -21.78
CA ARG A 107 15.10 10.51 -22.23
C ARG A 107 16.08 10.75 -21.05
N ASN A 108 16.55 9.71 -20.36
CA ASN A 108 17.80 9.77 -19.55
C ASN A 108 18.22 8.33 -19.15
N GLY A 109 19.26 7.83 -19.81
CA GLY A 109 19.56 6.41 -19.98
C GLY A 109 20.64 5.81 -19.07
N SER A 110 20.69 6.15 -17.78
CA SER A 110 21.79 5.64 -16.93
C SER A 110 21.43 5.28 -15.49
N GLY A 111 20.24 4.74 -15.21
CA GLY A 111 20.02 4.17 -13.87
C GLY A 111 18.62 3.78 -13.43
N ARG A 112 17.77 3.19 -14.29
CA ARG A 112 16.48 2.66 -13.83
C ARG A 112 16.42 1.14 -13.99
N ASN A 113 16.68 0.45 -12.87
CA ASN A 113 16.23 -0.93 -12.70
C ASN A 113 14.71 -0.95 -12.90
N LYS A 114 14.27 -1.66 -13.93
CA LYS A 114 12.86 -1.92 -14.22
C LYS A 114 12.31 -2.75 -13.06
N VAL A 115 11.37 -2.21 -12.30
CA VAL A 115 10.67 -2.96 -11.25
C VAL A 115 9.18 -2.83 -11.51
N ASP A 116 8.51 -3.98 -11.55
CA ASP A 116 7.06 -4.05 -11.74
C ASP A 116 6.33 -3.48 -10.51
N GLU A 117 5.07 -3.12 -10.66
CA GLU A 117 4.23 -2.69 -9.54
C GLU A 117 3.51 -3.90 -8.92
N LEU A 118 3.43 -3.92 -7.59
CA LEU A 118 2.73 -4.92 -6.80
C LEU A 118 1.51 -4.29 -6.16
N LEU A 119 0.34 -4.88 -6.41
CA LEU A 119 -0.92 -4.58 -5.75
C LEU A 119 -1.23 -5.73 -4.78
N ALA A 120 -1.21 -5.45 -3.48
CA ALA A 120 -1.52 -6.39 -2.43
C ALA A 120 -2.92 -6.12 -1.86
N LEU A 121 -3.86 -7.04 -2.09
CA LEU A 121 -5.23 -6.94 -1.61
C LEU A 121 -5.46 -7.83 -0.38
N PHE A 122 -5.63 -7.22 0.79
CA PHE A 122 -6.13 -7.88 1.98
C PHE A 122 -7.66 -7.91 1.92
N ARG A 123 -8.23 -9.09 1.68
CA ARG A 123 -9.68 -9.26 1.55
C ARG A 123 -10.33 -9.30 2.93
N ALA A 124 -11.48 -8.63 3.05
CA ALA A 124 -12.31 -8.77 4.23
C ALA A 124 -12.65 -10.25 4.46
N SER A 125 -12.51 -10.71 5.71
CA SER A 125 -13.01 -12.04 6.06
C SER A 125 -14.53 -12.02 5.91
N ASN A 126 -15.06 -12.84 4.99
CA ASN A 126 -16.50 -13.01 4.88
C ASN A 126 -16.96 -13.85 6.08
N ALA A 127 -17.35 -13.21 7.17
CA ALA A 127 -18.04 -13.88 8.27
C ALA A 127 -19.45 -14.41 7.87
N ASP A 128 -19.90 -14.20 6.62
CA ASP A 128 -21.21 -14.62 6.11
C ASP A 128 -21.11 -15.70 5.01
N LYS A 129 -20.44 -16.82 5.29
CA LYS A 129 -20.62 -18.06 4.51
C LYS A 129 -20.86 -19.28 5.41
N SER A 130 -21.92 -19.24 6.20
CA SER A 130 -22.56 -20.45 6.73
C SER A 130 -24.03 -20.19 7.05
N ASN A 131 -24.85 -20.06 6.01
CA ASN A 131 -26.28 -20.42 6.10
C ASN A 131 -26.80 -20.64 4.67
N SER A 132 -26.61 -21.85 4.15
CA SER A 132 -27.51 -22.48 3.19
C SER A 132 -27.34 -23.99 3.25
#